data_AF-A0A1H0IQL4-F1
#
_entry.id   AF-A0A1H0IQL4-F1
#
_cell.length_a   1.000
_cell.length_b   1.000
_cell.length_c   1.000
_cell.angle_alpha   90.00
_cell.angle_beta   90.00
_cell.angle_gamma   90.00
#
_symmetry.space_group_name_H-M   'P 1'
#
loop_
_entity.id
_entity.type
_entity.pdbx_description
1 polymer ?
#
loop_
_entity_poly.entity_id
_entity_poly.type
_entity_poly.pdbx_seq_one_letter_code
_entity_poly.pdbx_strand_id
1 'polypeptide(L)'
;MKRYFIIIPVIIATLFTTACSNSRRDEIEARKAALKHKQDSSLQAAQQELAVVDSTLEAVKAEYEQKKKEVEAHKAALQATEEELTNLTLLRMHRDSLQVQWNALGAKIKYIRMKSQDSHNDQ
;
A
#
# COMPACT_ATOMS: atom_id res chain seq x y z
N MET A 1 -64.42 -11.97 -21.95
CA MET A 1 -63.01 -11.67 -22.30
C MET A 1 -62.51 -10.37 -21.64
N LYS A 2 -62.65 -10.18 -20.31
CA LYS A 2 -62.20 -8.96 -19.61
C LYS A 2 -61.17 -9.21 -18.49
N ARG A 3 -60.92 -10.47 -18.12
CA ARG A 3 -60.00 -10.85 -17.03
C ARG A 3 -58.53 -10.91 -17.46
N TYR A 4 -58.24 -11.21 -18.74
CA TYR A 4 -56.87 -11.27 -19.26
C TYR A 4 -56.20 -9.89 -19.43
N PHE A 5 -56.99 -8.82 -19.59
CA PHE A 5 -56.47 -7.47 -19.82
C PHE A 5 -55.78 -6.87 -18.58
N ILE A 6 -56.10 -7.35 -17.38
CA ILE A 6 -55.53 -6.86 -16.11
C ILE A 6 -54.35 -7.73 -15.65
N ILE A 7 -54.30 -9.01 -16.03
CA ILE A 7 -53.25 -9.95 -15.58
C ILE A 7 -51.92 -9.67 -16.28
N ILE A 8 -51.94 -9.33 -17.57
CA ILE A 8 -50.73 -9.07 -18.38
C ILE A 8 -49.89 -7.88 -17.84
N PRO A 9 -50.46 -6.69 -17.53
CA PRO A 9 -49.65 -5.57 -17.03
C PRO A 9 -49.03 -5.83 -15.65
N VAL A 10 -49.68 -6.64 -14.79
CA VAL A 10 -49.16 -6.98 -13.46
C VAL A 10 -47.96 -7.93 -13.54
N ILE A 11 -47.98 -8.89 -14.46
CA ILE A 11 -46.85 -9.81 -14.69
C ILE A 11 -45.65 -9.05 -15.30
N ILE A 12 -45.89 -8.11 -16.21
CA ILE A 12 -44.82 -7.29 -16.79
C ILE A 12 -44.18 -6.37 -15.72
N ALA A 13 -44.98 -5.74 -14.86
CA ALA A 13 -44.46 -4.88 -13.79
C ALA A 13 -43.64 -5.65 -12.74
N THR A 14 -44.01 -6.90 -12.44
CA THR A 14 -43.26 -7.74 -11.48
C THR A 14 -41.95 -8.28 -12.08
N LEU A 15 -41.92 -8.61 -13.37
CA LEU A 15 -40.68 -8.98 -14.08
C LEU A 15 -39.70 -7.82 -14.22
N PHE A 16 -40.20 -6.61 -14.50
CA PHE A 16 -39.34 -5.42 -14.65
C PHE A 16 -38.67 -5.02 -13.34
N THR A 17 -39.38 -5.17 -12.20
CA THR A 17 -38.81 -4.86 -10.88
C THR A 17 -37.78 -5.90 -10.43
N THR A 18 -37.96 -7.19 -10.76
CA THR A 18 -36.96 -8.24 -10.46
C THR A 18 -35.72 -8.14 -11.35
N ALA A 19 -35.87 -7.81 -12.64
CA ALA A 19 -34.74 -7.64 -13.55
C ALA A 19 -33.83 -6.45 -13.15
N CYS A 20 -34.41 -5.30 -12.82
CA CYS A 20 -33.63 -4.15 -12.33
C CYS A 20 -33.01 -4.37 -10.94
N SER A 21 -33.59 -5.25 -10.11
CA SER A 21 -33.01 -5.66 -8.82
C SER A 21 -31.72 -6.46 -9.01
N ASN A 22 -31.73 -7.45 -9.90
CA ASN A 22 -30.57 -8.34 -10.10
C ASN A 22 -29.41 -7.60 -10.77
N SER A 23 -29.66 -6.79 -11.81
CA SER A 23 -28.61 -5.99 -12.47
C SER A 23 -27.85 -5.09 -11.50
N ARG A 24 -28.55 -4.44 -10.54
CA ARG A 24 -27.91 -3.58 -9.54
C ARG A 24 -27.07 -4.37 -8.54
N ARG A 25 -27.51 -5.58 -8.16
CA ARG A 25 -26.75 -6.46 -7.27
C ARG A 25 -25.46 -6.95 -7.94
N ASP A 26 -25.57 -7.38 -9.19
CA ASP A 26 -24.42 -7.84 -9.99
C ASP A 26 -23.40 -6.71 -10.18
N GLU A 27 -23.85 -5.47 -10.44
CA GLU A 27 -22.96 -4.30 -10.50
C GLU A 27 -22.27 -3.99 -9.16
N ILE A 28 -22.98 -4.12 -8.03
CA ILE A 28 -22.40 -3.92 -6.70
C ILE A 28 -21.36 -5.00 -6.40
N GLU A 29 -21.65 -6.26 -6.73
CA GLU A 29 -20.73 -7.39 -6.56
C GLU A 29 -19.48 -7.23 -7.42
N ALA A 30 -19.64 -6.82 -8.68
CA ALA A 30 -18.52 -6.51 -9.57
C ALA A 30 -17.63 -5.38 -9.02
N ARG A 31 -18.22 -4.31 -8.47
CA ARG A 31 -17.47 -3.22 -7.83
C ARG A 31 -16.72 -3.69 -6.57
N LYS A 32 -17.36 -4.53 -5.74
CA LYS A 32 -16.71 -5.12 -4.56
C LYS A 32 -15.52 -6.00 -4.95
N ALA A 33 -15.68 -6.84 -5.98
CA ALA A 33 -14.60 -7.69 -6.50
C ALA A 33 -13.43 -6.85 -7.04
N ALA A 34 -13.72 -5.80 -7.82
CA ALA A 34 -12.70 -4.89 -8.34
C ALA A 34 -11.96 -4.14 -7.22
N LEU A 35 -12.67 -3.69 -6.19
CA LEU A 35 -12.07 -3.05 -5.01
C LEU A 35 -11.13 -3.99 -4.26
N LYS A 36 -11.54 -5.24 -4.04
CA LYS A 36 -10.70 -6.26 -3.41
C LYS A 36 -9.43 -6.51 -4.22
N HIS A 37 -9.57 -6.72 -5.52
CA HIS A 37 -8.41 -6.93 -6.40
C HIS A 37 -7.43 -5.74 -6.39
N LYS A 38 -7.94 -4.50 -6.35
CA LYS A 38 -7.12 -3.30 -6.22
C LYS A 38 -6.41 -3.22 -4.86
N GLN A 39 -7.07 -3.60 -3.77
CA GLN A 39 -6.46 -3.64 -2.44
C GLN A 39 -5.34 -4.68 -2.38
N ASP A 40 -5.57 -5.89 -2.90
CA ASP A 40 -4.59 -6.98 -2.91
C ASP A 40 -3.35 -6.63 -3.74
N SER A 41 -3.56 -6.12 -4.96
CA SER A 41 -2.45 -5.65 -5.82
C SER A 41 -1.67 -4.49 -5.19
N SER A 42 -2.35 -3.53 -4.56
CA SER A 42 -1.69 -2.43 -3.86
C SER A 42 -0.92 -2.90 -2.62
N LEU A 43 -1.42 -3.92 -1.92
CA LEU A 43 -0.73 -4.52 -0.78
C LEU A 43 0.55 -5.20 -1.25
N GLN A 44 0.46 -6.01 -2.30
CA GLN A 44 1.61 -6.71 -2.86
C GLN A 44 2.68 -5.74 -3.34
N ALA A 45 2.31 -4.68 -4.06
CA ALA A 45 3.23 -3.66 -4.51
C ALA A 45 3.94 -2.97 -3.33
N ALA A 46 3.20 -2.59 -2.29
CA ALA A 46 3.78 -1.96 -1.11
C ALA A 46 4.72 -2.91 -0.34
N GLN A 47 4.42 -4.20 -0.28
CA GLN A 47 5.27 -5.21 0.35
C GLN A 47 6.58 -5.43 -0.43
N GLN A 48 6.51 -5.47 -1.76
CA GLN A 48 7.70 -5.57 -2.61
C GLN A 48 8.59 -4.34 -2.47
N GLU A 49 7.99 -3.15 -2.50
CA GLU A 49 8.71 -1.89 -2.31
C GLU A 49 9.36 -1.82 -0.93
N LEU A 50 8.65 -2.24 0.13
CA LEU A 50 9.21 -2.30 1.48
C LEU A 50 10.41 -3.24 1.55
N ALA A 51 10.36 -4.42 0.91
CA ALA A 51 11.49 -5.37 0.91
C ALA A 51 12.73 -4.79 0.22
N VAL A 52 12.55 -4.05 -0.88
CA VAL A 52 13.65 -3.35 -1.56
C VAL A 52 14.25 -2.27 -0.67
N VAL A 53 13.40 -1.40 -0.09
CA VAL A 53 13.86 -0.32 0.80
C VAL A 53 14.55 -0.88 2.04
N ASP A 54 14.04 -1.96 2.62
CA ASP A 54 14.63 -2.65 3.78
C ASP A 54 16.03 -3.16 3.47
N SER A 55 16.20 -3.89 2.36
CA SER A 55 17.52 -4.38 1.93
C SER A 55 18.52 -3.24 1.65
N THR A 56 18.05 -2.15 1.06
CA THR A 56 18.87 -0.96 0.77
C THR A 56 19.26 -0.25 2.06
N LEU A 57 18.33 -0.10 2.99
CA LEU A 57 18.55 0.53 4.28
C LEU A 57 19.59 -0.24 5.10
N GLU A 58 19.54 -1.56 5.12
CA GLU A 58 20.55 -2.38 5.81
C GLU A 58 21.93 -2.25 5.18
N ALA A 59 22.02 -2.22 3.85
CA ALA A 59 23.29 -1.98 3.16
C ALA A 59 23.88 -0.60 3.50
N VAL A 60 23.07 0.46 3.45
CA VAL A 60 23.49 1.83 3.77
C VAL A 60 23.84 1.99 5.25
N LYS A 61 23.13 1.31 6.17
CA LYS A 61 23.49 1.27 7.59
C LYS A 61 24.87 0.65 7.80
N ALA A 62 25.15 -0.47 7.15
CA ALA A 62 26.45 -1.13 7.24
C ALA A 62 27.57 -0.23 6.70
N GLU A 63 27.37 0.40 5.54
CA GLU A 63 28.33 1.34 4.95
C GLU A 63 28.57 2.56 5.87
N TYR A 64 27.50 3.14 6.41
CA TYR A 64 27.60 4.26 7.34
C TYR A 64 28.40 3.91 8.59
N GLU A 65 28.14 2.75 9.22
CA GLU A 65 28.86 2.34 10.42
C GLU A 65 30.33 2.02 10.14
N GLN A 66 30.66 1.49 8.96
CA GLN A 66 32.05 1.31 8.55
C GLN A 66 32.76 2.66 8.40
N LYS A 67 32.21 3.56 7.56
CA LYS A 67 32.81 4.87 7.31
C LYS A 67 32.87 5.73 8.57
N LYS A 68 31.89 5.62 9.46
CA LYS A 68 31.92 6.29 10.76
C LYS A 68 33.12 5.86 11.58
N LYS A 69 33.44 4.56 11.64
CA LYS A 69 34.63 4.08 12.37
C LYS A 69 35.93 4.60 11.78
N GLU A 70 36.05 4.59 10.46
CA GLU A 70 37.22 5.13 9.73
C GLU A 70 37.40 6.63 10.04
N VAL A 71 36.33 7.41 9.91
CA VAL A 71 36.35 8.86 10.17
C VAL A 71 36.63 9.16 11.64
N GLU A 72 36.07 8.42 12.60
CA GLU A 72 36.37 8.61 14.02
C GLU A 72 37.83 8.26 14.34
N ALA A 73 38.42 7.25 13.68
CA ALA A 73 39.85 6.97 13.79
C ALA A 73 40.71 8.12 13.22
N HIS A 74 40.35 8.66 12.06
CA HIS A 74 41.03 9.82 11.48
C HIS A 74 40.87 11.08 12.34
N LYS A 75 39.71 11.30 12.97
CA LYS A 75 39.49 12.39 13.93
C LYS A 75 40.40 12.25 15.15
N ALA A 76 40.50 11.04 15.72
CA ALA A 76 41.37 10.77 16.86
C ALA A 76 42.86 11.00 16.51
N ALA A 77 43.25 10.73 15.27
CA ALA A 77 44.58 11.02 14.74
C ALA A 77 44.79 12.49 14.29
N LEU A 78 43.76 13.36 14.40
CA LEU A 78 43.75 14.74 13.88
C LEU A 78 44.03 14.83 12.37
N GLN A 79 43.68 13.79 11.61
CA GLN A 79 43.87 13.67 10.16
C GLN A 79 42.55 13.63 9.37
N ALA A 80 41.40 13.85 10.03
CA ALA A 80 40.11 13.84 9.36
C ALA A 80 40.00 14.97 8.32
N THR A 81 39.67 14.60 7.09
CA THR A 81 39.47 15.55 6.00
C THR A 81 38.05 16.08 5.95
N GLU A 82 37.86 17.29 5.42
CA GLU A 82 36.52 17.89 5.26
C GLU A 82 35.62 17.05 4.33
N GLU A 83 36.20 16.47 3.27
CA GLU A 83 35.50 15.60 2.34
C GLU A 83 34.96 14.34 3.03
N GLU A 84 35.74 13.69 3.89
CA GLU A 84 35.31 12.53 4.67
C GLU A 84 34.14 12.85 5.60
N LEU A 85 34.19 13.99 6.30
CA LEU A 85 33.12 14.44 7.19
C LEU A 85 31.83 14.77 6.41
N THR A 86 31.98 15.39 5.25
CA THR A 86 30.87 15.70 4.35
C THR A 86 30.22 14.42 3.82
N ASN A 87 31.03 13.47 3.35
CA ASN A 87 30.56 12.18 2.87
C ASN A 87 29.83 11.38 3.96
N LEU A 88 30.35 11.38 5.19
CA LEU A 88 29.68 10.74 6.34
C LEU A 88 28.32 11.39 6.62
N THR A 89 28.23 12.73 6.50
CA THR A 89 26.99 13.48 6.70
C THR A 89 25.96 13.15 5.62
N LEU A 90 26.37 13.09 4.35
CA LEU A 90 25.51 12.72 3.23
C LEU A 90 24.97 11.29 3.38
N LEU A 91 25.83 10.34 3.78
CA LEU A 91 25.40 8.96 4.05
C LEU A 91 24.40 8.88 5.20
N ARG A 92 24.61 9.64 6.27
CA ARG A 92 23.63 9.75 7.36
C ARG A 92 22.27 10.23 6.85
N MET A 93 22.27 11.28 6.03
CA MET A 93 21.03 11.81 5.44
C MET A 93 20.34 10.80 4.53
N HIS A 94 21.12 10.05 3.72
CA HIS A 94 20.57 9.02 2.86
C HIS A 94 19.93 7.88 3.66
N ARG A 95 20.62 7.39 4.70
CA ARG A 95 20.08 6.40 5.64
C ARG A 95 18.78 6.88 6.28
N ASP A 96 18.76 8.11 6.77
CA ASP A 96 17.58 8.68 7.46
C ASP A 96 16.40 8.84 6.48
N SER A 97 16.68 9.21 5.23
CA SER A 97 15.66 9.25 4.16
C SER A 97 15.05 7.87 3.90
N LEU A 98 15.88 6.83 3.77
CA LEU A 98 15.43 5.44 3.59
C LEU A 98 14.61 4.95 4.81
N GLN A 99 15.02 5.32 6.03
CA GLN A 99 14.27 4.99 7.24
C GLN A 99 12.87 5.61 7.25
N VAL A 100 12.72 6.85 6.77
CA VAL A 100 11.42 7.50 6.62
C VAL A 100 10.56 6.78 5.58
N GLN A 101 11.13 6.41 4.43
CA GLN A 101 10.42 5.64 3.40
C GLN A 101 9.94 4.29 3.93
N TRP A 102 10.81 3.56 4.64
CA TRP A 102 10.48 2.29 5.29
C TRP A 102 9.29 2.44 6.26
N ASN A 103 9.31 3.46 7.12
CA ASN A 103 8.22 3.75 8.05
C ASN A 103 6.90 4.06 7.32
N ALA A 104 6.95 4.88 6.27
CA ALA A 104 5.79 5.25 5.48
C ALA A 104 5.16 4.04 4.77
N LEU A 105 5.99 3.15 4.20
CA LEU A 105 5.53 1.91 3.57
C LEU A 105 4.93 0.94 4.59
N GLY A 106 5.55 0.79 5.76
CA GLY A 106 4.99 0.01 6.86
C GLY A 106 3.61 0.53 7.29
N ALA A 107 3.45 1.86 7.41
CA ALA A 107 2.16 2.48 7.72
C ALA A 107 1.12 2.25 6.61
N LYS A 108 1.51 2.36 5.33
CA LYS A 108 0.64 2.09 4.18
C LYS A 108 0.13 0.65 4.17
N ILE A 109 1.01 -0.33 4.41
CA ILE A 109 0.63 -1.75 4.50
C ILE A 109 -0.35 -1.97 5.66
N LYS A 110 -0.09 -1.38 6.83
CA LYS A 110 -0.99 -1.46 7.98
C LYS A 110 -2.36 -0.88 7.66
N TYR A 111 -2.41 0.28 7.01
CA TYR A 111 -3.66 0.93 6.61
C TYR A 111 -4.46 0.06 5.63
N ILE A 112 -3.81 -0.50 4.60
CA ILE A 112 -4.49 -1.38 3.63
C ILE A 112 -5.09 -2.60 4.35
N ARG A 113 -4.34 -3.24 5.25
CA ARG A 113 -4.82 -4.40 6.03
C ARG A 113 -6.03 -4.05 6.90
N MET A 114 -5.97 -2.93 7.61
CA MET A 114 -7.08 -2.44 8.43
C MET A 114 -8.32 -2.22 7.56
N LYS A 115 -8.16 -1.55 6.41
CA LYS A 115 -9.29 -1.26 5.52
C LYS A 115 -9.89 -2.52 4.89
N SER A 116 -9.06 -3.51 4.56
CA SER A 116 -9.54 -4.80 4.05
C SER A 116 -10.29 -5.60 5.11
N GLN A 117 -9.92 -5.49 6.40
CA GLN A 117 -10.67 -6.11 7.51
C GLN A 117 -12.04 -5.46 7.72
N ASP A 118 -12.12 -4.12 7.73
CA ASP A 118 -13.39 -3.39 7.85
C ASP A 118 -14.36 -3.80 6.73
N SER A 119 -13.84 -3.87 5.49
CA SER A 119 -14.62 -4.26 4.31
C SER A 119 -15.17 -5.70 4.37
N HIS A 120 -14.59 -6.55 5.22
CA HIS A 120 -15.01 -7.93 5.42
C HIS A 120 -16.04 -8.08 6.54
N ASN A 121 -16.01 -7.20 7.55
CA ASN A 121 -16.96 -7.20 8.67
C ASN A 121 -18.31 -6.54 8.33
N ASP A 122 -18.38 -5.74 7.26
CA ASP A 122 -19.61 -5.10 6.77
C ASP A 122 -20.46 -6.01 5.85
N GLN A 123 -20.14 -7.31 5.76
CA GLN A 123 -20.86 -8.33 4.97
C GLN A 123 -21.60 -9.32 5.87
#